data_AF-A0A7Y3P5R2-F1
#
_entry.id   AF-A0A7Y3P5R2-F1
#
_cell.length_a   1.000
_cell.length_b   1.000
_cell.length_c   1.000
_cell.angle_alpha   90.00
_cell.angle_beta   90.00
_cell.angle_gamma   90.00
#
_symmetry.space_group_name_H-M   'P 1'
#
loop_
_entity.id
_entity.type
_entity.pdbx_description
1 polymer ?
#
loop_
_entity_poly.entity_id
_entity_poly.type
_entity_poly.pdbx_seq_one_letter_code
_entity_poly.pdbx_strand_id
1 'polypeptide(L)'
;MPPIDIVGILAALALAFAAFAASRRNEGHPYADEVYAMTPRSHRRYAALGLLFALAIAAALALHLPTLPLLAILTLVIVFYATSFLRGFSDV
;
A
#
# COMPACT_ATOMS: atom_id res chain seq x y z
N MET A 1 9.51 -18.99 -13.37
CA MET A 1 8.24 -18.26 -13.62
C MET A 1 8.42 -16.82 -13.18
N PRO A 2 8.80 -15.88 -14.08
CA PRO A 2 9.16 -14.52 -13.70
C PRO A 2 8.09 -13.40 -13.77
N PRO A 3 6.85 -13.55 -14.31
CA PRO A 3 5.99 -12.37 -14.54
C PRO A 3 5.29 -11.86 -13.27
N ILE A 4 4.95 -12.75 -12.33
CA ILE A 4 4.13 -12.40 -11.15
C ILE A 4 4.92 -11.58 -10.12
N ASP A 5 6.23 -11.85 -9.98
CA ASP A 5 7.04 -11.20 -8.95
C ASP A 5 7.35 -9.74 -9.27
N ILE A 6 7.60 -9.45 -10.56
CA ILE A 6 7.76 -8.08 -11.06
C ILE A 6 6.46 -7.29 -10.83
N VAL A 7 5.31 -7.89 -11.11
CA VAL A 7 4.00 -7.27 -10.83
C VAL A 7 3.85 -6.96 -9.33
N GLY A 8 4.31 -7.86 -8.46
CA GLY A 8 4.35 -7.64 -7.02
C GLY A 8 5.15 -6.42 -6.60
N ILE A 9 6.38 -6.30 -7.12
CA ILE A 9 7.25 -5.15 -6.85
C ILE A 9 6.59 -3.85 -7.34
N LEU A 10 6.08 -3.86 -8.58
CA LEU A 10 5.41 -2.68 -9.15
C LEU A 10 4.18 -2.29 -8.34
N ALA A 11 3.37 -3.25 -7.90
CA ALA A 11 2.20 -2.99 -7.06
C ALA A 11 2.60 -2.41 -5.69
N ALA A 12 3.67 -2.94 -5.07
CA ALA A 12 4.19 -2.45 -3.80
C ALA A 12 4.72 -1.01 -3.91
N LEU A 13 5.45 -0.71 -4.97
CA LEU A 13 5.94 0.64 -5.27
C LEU A 13 4.79 1.61 -5.60
N ALA A 14 3.78 1.17 -6.35
CA ALA A 14 2.60 1.96 -6.65
C ALA A 14 1.82 2.31 -5.39
N LEU A 15 1.59 1.34 -4.49
CA LEU A 15 1.01 1.58 -3.17
C LEU A 15 1.85 2.60 -2.39
N ALA A 16 3.17 2.42 -2.36
CA ALA A 16 4.07 3.30 -1.62
C ALA A 16 3.96 4.75 -2.11
N PHE A 17 4.01 4.93 -3.42
CA PHE A 17 3.92 6.23 -4.06
C PHE A 17 2.54 6.88 -3.86
N ALA A 18 1.46 6.12 -4.07
CA ALA A 18 0.09 6.62 -3.89
C ALA A 18 -0.15 7.08 -2.44
N ALA A 19 0.23 6.25 -1.47
CA ALA A 19 0.11 6.58 -0.06
C ALA A 19 1.00 7.77 0.32
N PHE A 20 2.22 7.88 -0.21
CA PHE A 20 3.07 9.04 0.03
C PHE A 20 2.49 10.33 -0.56
N ALA A 21 1.97 10.27 -1.79
CA ALA A 21 1.31 11.40 -2.45
C ALA A 21 0.06 11.85 -1.67
N ALA A 22 -0.76 10.89 -1.22
CA ALA A 22 -1.91 11.16 -0.37
C ALA A 22 -1.50 11.81 0.96
N SER A 23 -0.39 11.39 1.56
CA SER A 23 0.12 11.99 2.81
C SER A 23 0.50 13.48 2.71
N ARG A 24 0.66 14.00 1.50
CA ARG A 24 0.97 15.42 1.24
C ARG A 24 -0.26 16.27 0.97
N ARG A 25 -1.40 15.65 0.67
CA ARG A 25 -2.67 16.35 0.50
C ARG A 25 -3.28 16.52 1.91
N ASN A 26 -3.14 17.72 2.47
CA ASN A 26 -3.55 18.06 3.84
C ASN A 26 -5.07 18.30 3.99
N GLU A 27 -5.87 18.02 2.97
CA GLU A 27 -7.32 18.14 3.02
C GLU A 27 -7.89 16.83 3.55
N GLY A 28 -7.75 16.64 4.87
CA GLY A 28 -8.35 15.50 5.58
C GLY A 28 -9.87 15.67 5.62
N HIS A 29 -10.60 14.68 5.09
CA HIS A 29 -12.05 14.66 5.20
C HIS A 29 -12.44 14.25 6.64
N PRO A 30 -13.30 14.99 7.35
CA PRO A 30 -13.61 14.73 8.76
C PRO A 30 -14.07 13.29 9.00
N TYR A 31 -14.90 12.74 8.11
CA TYR A 31 -15.36 11.37 8.18
C TYR A 31 -14.24 10.33 7.94
N ALA A 32 -13.30 10.63 7.05
CA ALA A 32 -12.15 9.75 6.80
C ALA A 32 -11.18 9.75 7.99
N ASP A 33 -11.01 10.88 8.66
CA ASP A 33 -10.17 11.00 9.85
C ASP A 33 -10.82 10.37 11.09
N GLU A 34 -12.12 10.54 11.30
CA GLU A 34 -12.82 10.04 12.49
C GLU A 34 -13.15 8.55 12.41
N VAL A 35 -13.63 8.06 11.26
CA VAL A 35 -14.11 6.67 11.12
C VAL A 35 -13.00 5.73 10.63
N TYR A 36 -12.15 6.20 9.72
CA TYR A 36 -11.10 5.39 9.09
C TYR A 36 -9.69 5.74 9.57
N ALA A 37 -9.54 6.71 10.48
CA ALA A 37 -8.25 7.19 10.97
C ALA A 37 -7.25 7.51 9.84
N MET A 38 -7.75 7.98 8.69
CA MET A 38 -6.96 8.23 7.47
C MET A 38 -6.20 9.56 7.50
N THR A 39 -5.44 9.73 8.56
CA THR A 39 -4.56 10.87 8.75
C THR A 39 -3.35 10.83 7.80
N PRO A 40 -2.66 11.96 7.59
CA PRO A 40 -1.36 11.99 6.89
C PRO A 40 -0.33 11.01 7.47
N ARG A 41 -0.38 10.75 8.79
CA ARG A 41 0.48 9.77 9.45
C ARG A 41 0.15 8.34 9.03
N SER A 42 -1.13 8.01 8.90
CA SER A 42 -1.59 6.71 8.42
C SER A 42 -1.13 6.47 6.97
N HIS A 43 -1.27 7.47 6.10
CA HIS A 43 -0.74 7.41 4.73
C HIS A 43 0.76 7.16 4.68
N ARG A 44 1.57 7.82 5.52
CA ARG A 44 3.03 7.56 5.59
C ARG A 44 3.35 6.14 6.04
N ARG A 45 2.56 5.56 6.94
CA ARG A 45 2.74 4.16 7.37
C ARG A 45 2.45 3.19 6.22
N TYR A 46 1.38 3.39 5.46
CA TYR A 46 1.11 2.61 4.25
C TYR A 46 2.19 2.79 3.19
N ALA A 47 2.75 4.00 3.05
CA ALA A 47 3.87 4.25 2.16
C ALA A 47 5.11 3.43 2.55
N ALA A 48 5.47 3.43 3.84
CA ALA A 48 6.57 2.64 4.37
C ALA A 48 6.32 1.13 4.22
N LEU A 49 5.08 0.66 4.45
CA LEU A 49 4.71 -0.74 4.22
C LEU A 49 4.87 -1.15 2.76
N GLY A 50 4.39 -0.34 1.82
CA GLY A 50 4.58 -0.59 0.38
C GLY A 50 6.06 -0.71 0.02
N LEU A 51 6.90 0.20 0.53
CA LEU A 51 8.35 0.13 0.31
C LEU A 51 8.98 -1.13 0.92
N LEU A 52 8.58 -1.49 2.14
CA LEU A 52 9.05 -2.70 2.81
C LEU A 52 8.70 -3.96 2.02
N PHE A 53 7.47 -4.07 1.49
CA PHE A 53 7.07 -5.18 0.64
C PHE A 53 7.84 -5.22 -0.67
N ALA A 54 8.10 -4.07 -1.32
CA ALA A 54 8.92 -4.02 -2.52
C ALA A 54 10.33 -4.58 -2.27
N LEU A 55 10.96 -4.17 -1.17
CA LEU A 55 12.27 -4.67 -0.75
C LEU A 55 12.23 -6.16 -0.37
N ALA A 56 11.20 -6.60 0.35
CA ALA A 56 11.05 -8.00 0.76
C ALA A 56 10.87 -8.93 -0.45
N ILE A 57 10.06 -8.54 -1.44
CA ILE A 57 9.88 -9.33 -2.67
C ILE A 57 11.17 -9.34 -3.49
N ALA A 58 11.85 -8.19 -3.63
CA ALA A 58 13.14 -8.13 -4.32
C ALA A 58 14.22 -9.02 -3.65
N ALA A 59 14.28 -9.03 -2.31
CA ALA A 59 15.17 -9.89 -1.56
C ALA A 59 14.81 -11.37 -1.70
N ALA A 60 13.51 -11.71 -1.63
CA ALA A 60 13.03 -13.08 -1.84
C ALA A 60 13.38 -13.59 -3.24
N LEU A 61 13.29 -12.75 -4.28
CA LEU A 61 13.73 -13.09 -5.64
C LEU A 61 15.24 -13.36 -5.70
N ALA A 62 16.06 -12.48 -5.12
CA ALA A 62 17.52 -12.66 -5.09
C ALA A 62 17.93 -13.96 -4.40
N LEU A 63 17.18 -14.35 -3.36
CA LEU A 63 17.40 -15.58 -2.58
C LEU A 63 16.64 -16.80 -3.11
N HIS A 64 15.91 -16.68 -4.22
CA HIS A 64 15.08 -17.75 -4.82
C HIS A 64 14.05 -18.35 -3.83
N LEU A 65 13.53 -17.52 -2.93
CA LEU A 65 12.51 -17.88 -1.95
C LEU A 65 11.09 -17.72 -2.54
N PRO A 66 10.09 -18.46 -2.02
CA PRO A 66 8.71 -18.31 -2.46
C PRO A 66 8.15 -16.92 -2.10
N THR A 67 7.72 -16.18 -3.12
CA THR A 67 7.16 -14.82 -3.04
C THR A 67 5.64 -14.80 -2.88
N LEU A 68 4.95 -15.90 -3.18
CA LEU A 68 3.48 -16.00 -3.14
C LEU A 68 2.87 -15.52 -1.81
N PRO A 69 3.42 -15.86 -0.63
CA PRO A 69 2.87 -15.38 0.64
C PRO A 69 3.01 -13.85 0.79
N LEU A 70 4.13 -13.28 0.35
CA LEU A 70 4.36 -11.83 0.39
C LEU A 70 3.35 -11.10 -0.52
N LEU A 71 3.09 -11.66 -1.70
CA LEU A 71 2.09 -11.12 -2.63
C LEU A 71 0.69 -11.16 -2.03
N ALA A 72 0.29 -12.27 -1.41
CA ALA A 72 -1.03 -12.39 -0.78
C ALA A 72 -1.24 -11.34 0.33
N ILE A 73 -0.23 -11.14 1.20
CA ILE A 73 -0.31 -10.13 2.25
C ILE A 73 -0.33 -8.72 1.65
N LEU A 74 0.52 -8.45 0.65
CA LEU A 74 0.54 -7.17 -0.05
C LEU A 74 -0.84 -6.87 -0.67
N THR A 75 -1.49 -7.84 -1.29
CA THR A 75 -2.84 -7.69 -1.85
C THR A 75 -3.84 -7.29 -0.77
N LEU A 76 -3.83 -7.95 0.39
CA LEU A 76 -4.71 -7.58 1.50
C LEU A 76 -4.44 -6.14 1.98
N VAL A 77 -3.18 -5.73 2.09
CA VAL A 77 -2.80 -4.37 2.46
C VAL A 77 -3.31 -3.35 1.44
N ILE A 78 -3.13 -3.63 0.14
CA ILE A 78 -3.63 -2.76 -0.94
C ILE A 78 -5.15 -2.64 -0.87
N VAL A 79 -5.87 -3.77 -0.69
CA VAL A 79 -7.33 -3.77 -0.60
C VAL A 79 -7.79 -2.95 0.60
N PHE A 80 -7.23 -3.20 1.80
CA PHE A 80 -7.61 -2.44 3.00
C PHE A 80 -7.30 -0.95 2.87
N TYR A 81 -6.16 -0.61 2.27
CA TYR A 81 -5.81 0.78 1.99
C TYR A 81 -6.82 1.41 1.02
N ALA A 82 -7.08 0.75 -0.11
CA ALA A 82 -7.99 1.25 -1.14
C ALA A 82 -9.43 1.37 -0.63
N THR A 83 -9.95 0.41 0.12
CA THR A 83 -11.31 0.48 0.67
C THR A 83 -11.44 1.57 1.72
N SER A 84 -10.43 1.76 2.57
CA SER A 84 -10.42 2.84 3.56
C SER A 84 -10.32 4.21 2.89
N PHE A 85 -9.55 4.30 1.80
CA PHE A 85 -9.36 5.52 1.03
C PHE A 85 -10.61 5.90 0.20
N LEU A 86 -11.15 4.95 -0.57
CA LEU A 86 -12.33 5.16 -1.43
C LEU A 86 -13.55 5.57 -0.61
N ARG A 87 -13.75 4.97 0.58
CA ARG A 87 -14.86 5.33 1.46
C ARG A 87 -14.71 6.71 2.08
N GLY A 88 -13.47 7.17 2.28
CA GLY A 88 -13.20 8.56 2.65
C GLY A 88 -13.54 9.57 1.54
N PHE A 89 -13.60 9.14 0.28
CA PHE A 89 -13.92 9.99 -0.90
C PHE A 89 -15.37 9.87 -1.39
N SER A 90 -16.09 8.79 -1.06
CA SER A 90 -17.45 8.55 -1.58
C SER A 90 -18.55 9.34 -0.87
N ASP A 91 -18.27 9.88 0.30
CA ASP A 91 -19.23 10.68 1.07
C ASP A 91 -19.15 12.19 0.71
N VAL A 92 -18.72 12.48 -0.53
CA VAL A 92 -18.62 13.81 -1.17
C VAL A 92 -19.80 14.05 -2.10
#